data_AF-A0A851D808-F1
#
_entry.id   AF-A0A851D808-F1
#
_cell.length_a   1.000
_cell.length_b   1.000
_cell.length_c   1.000
_cell.angle_alpha   90.00
_cell.angle_beta   90.00
_cell.angle_gamma   90.00
#
_symmetry.space_group_name_H-M   'P 1'
#
loop_
_entity.id
_entity.type
_entity.pdbx_description
1 polymer ?
#
loop_
_entity_poly.entity_id
_entity_poly.type
_entity_poly.pdbx_seq_one_letter_code
_entity_poly.pdbx_strand_id
1 'polypeptide(L)'
;QYRATDFVVPGPGKVEMTYTPAGGGKPVTYLVHNFESCGGVAMGMYNLDQSIKDFAHSSFQMALSKGWPLYMSTKNTILKKYDGRFKDIFQDIYDREYKSQFEAKKIWYEHRLIDDMVAQALKSEGGFVWACKNYDGDVQSDSVAQGYGSLGMMTSVLICPDGKTVEAEAAHGTVTRHYRMHQKGQETSTNPIASIFAWTRGLAHRAKLDNNTSLKNFAVALEEVCIETIESGFMTKDLAACIKGLPNVKRSDYLNTFEFMDKLAENLKAKVASLPRL
;
A
#
# COMPACT_ATOMS: atom_id res chain seq x y z
N GLN A 1 -11.52 -2.34 10.92
CA GLN A 1 -11.17 -1.08 11.61
C GLN A 1 -11.79 0.11 10.87
N TYR A 2 -11.49 0.33 9.60
CA TYR A 2 -11.91 1.50 8.80
C TYR A 2 -13.44 1.68 8.56
N ARG A 3 -14.27 0.74 8.98
CA ARG A 3 -15.74 0.81 9.00
C ARG A 3 -16.31 0.16 10.27
N ALA A 4 -15.55 0.23 11.35
CA ALA A 4 -15.98 -0.28 12.65
C ALA A 4 -16.98 0.68 13.29
N THR A 5 -17.72 0.16 14.27
CA THR A 5 -18.47 0.99 15.22
C THR A 5 -17.85 0.79 16.58
N ASP A 6 -17.42 1.89 17.21
CA ASP A 6 -16.76 1.92 18.50
C ASP A 6 -17.42 2.93 19.43
N PHE A 7 -17.30 2.70 20.75
CA PHE A 7 -17.88 3.58 21.76
C PHE A 7 -17.15 3.42 23.11
N VAL A 8 -17.27 4.46 23.94
CA VAL A 8 -16.83 4.44 25.33
C VAL A 8 -17.94 3.84 26.20
N VAL A 9 -17.58 2.84 27.00
CA VAL A 9 -18.43 2.24 28.02
C VAL A 9 -18.29 3.09 29.30
N PRO A 10 -19.34 3.78 29.79
CA PRO A 10 -19.19 4.77 30.86
C PRO A 10 -19.03 4.18 32.27
N GLY A 11 -19.34 2.90 32.47
CA GLY A 11 -19.32 2.24 33.77
C GLY A 11 -19.70 0.75 33.67
N PRO A 12 -19.96 0.07 34.81
CA PRO A 12 -20.30 -1.34 34.82
C PRO A 12 -21.49 -1.72 33.93
N GLY A 13 -21.39 -2.83 33.21
CA GLY A 13 -22.44 -3.30 32.30
C GLY A 13 -21.98 -4.40 31.32
N LYS A 14 -22.93 -5.00 30.61
CA LYS A 14 -22.65 -6.03 29.59
C LYS A 14 -22.59 -5.42 28.20
N VAL A 15 -21.61 -5.86 27.41
CA VAL A 15 -21.54 -5.60 25.97
C VAL A 15 -21.75 -6.93 25.23
N GLU A 16 -22.74 -6.96 24.35
CA GLU A 16 -23.14 -8.14 23.59
C GLU A 16 -23.15 -7.82 22.08
N MET A 17 -22.98 -8.85 21.27
CA MET A 17 -23.06 -8.79 19.81
C MET A 17 -24.17 -9.73 19.33
N THR A 18 -25.13 -9.20 18.58
CA THR A 18 -26.29 -9.96 18.11
C THR A 18 -26.38 -9.96 16.59
N TYR A 19 -26.55 -11.15 16.00
CA TYR A 19 -26.88 -11.35 14.59
C TYR A 19 -28.34 -11.80 14.45
N THR A 20 -29.14 -11.05 13.70
CA THR A 20 -30.54 -11.36 13.41
C THR A 20 -30.71 -11.76 11.95
N PRO A 21 -31.03 -13.03 11.63
CA PRO A 21 -31.23 -13.46 10.26
C PRO A 21 -32.44 -12.77 9.60
N ALA A 22 -32.24 -12.16 8.43
CA ALA A 22 -33.33 -11.51 7.69
C ALA A 22 -34.45 -12.48 7.26
N GLY A 23 -34.13 -13.77 7.07
CA GLY A 23 -35.09 -14.82 6.71
C GLY A 23 -36.00 -15.31 7.86
N GLY A 24 -36.06 -14.60 8.99
CA GLY A 24 -36.93 -14.94 10.13
C GLY A 24 -36.39 -16.05 11.05
N GLY A 25 -35.09 -16.35 10.98
CA GLY A 25 -34.42 -17.28 11.90
C GLY A 25 -34.23 -16.71 13.31
N LYS A 26 -33.92 -17.57 14.29
CA LYS A 26 -33.64 -17.13 15.66
C LYS A 26 -32.37 -16.25 15.70
N PRO A 27 -32.42 -15.07 16.34
CA PRO A 27 -31.22 -14.27 16.58
C PRO A 27 -30.17 -15.03 17.38
N VAL A 28 -28.91 -14.75 17.12
CA VAL A 28 -27.76 -15.32 17.85
C VAL A 28 -27.04 -14.20 18.56
N THR A 29 -26.90 -14.31 19.88
CA THR A 29 -26.23 -13.32 20.73
C THR A 29 -24.97 -13.91 21.34
N TYR A 30 -23.90 -13.13 21.32
CA TYR A 30 -22.60 -13.44 21.91
C TYR A 30 -22.26 -12.39 22.96
N LEU A 31 -21.93 -12.81 24.17
CA LEU A 31 -21.34 -11.91 25.16
C LEU A 31 -19.92 -11.54 24.70
N VAL A 32 -19.67 -10.24 24.52
CA VAL A 32 -18.33 -9.72 24.21
C VAL A 32 -17.55 -9.58 25.51
N HIS A 33 -18.13 -8.87 26.49
CA HIS A 33 -17.54 -8.70 27.81
C HIS A 33 -18.58 -8.23 28.84
N ASN A 34 -18.31 -8.50 30.12
CA ASN A 34 -19.05 -7.95 31.25
C ASN A 34 -18.11 -7.02 32.05
N PHE A 35 -18.32 -5.71 31.95
CA PHE A 35 -17.55 -4.70 32.68
C PHE A 35 -18.05 -4.65 34.12
N GLU A 36 -17.26 -5.14 35.08
CA GLU A 36 -17.74 -5.35 36.46
C GLU A 36 -17.63 -4.12 37.36
N SER A 37 -16.55 -3.34 37.26
CA SER A 37 -16.22 -2.29 38.24
C SER A 37 -15.92 -0.93 37.65
N CYS A 38 -15.48 -0.86 36.40
CA CYS A 38 -15.15 0.39 35.71
C CYS A 38 -15.71 0.39 34.28
N GLY A 39 -15.68 1.55 33.65
CA GLY A 39 -15.95 1.69 32.22
C GLY A 39 -14.84 1.10 31.34
N GLY A 40 -14.86 1.45 30.06
CA GLY A 40 -13.88 0.99 29.10
C GLY A 40 -14.21 1.41 27.68
N VAL A 41 -13.78 0.63 26.71
CA VAL A 41 -14.09 0.83 25.28
C VAL A 41 -14.49 -0.50 24.66
N ALA A 42 -15.39 -0.44 23.68
CA ALA A 42 -15.80 -1.61 22.92
C ALA A 42 -15.92 -1.25 21.43
N MET A 43 -15.74 -2.24 20.57
CA MET A 43 -15.92 -2.07 19.12
C MET A 43 -16.47 -3.32 18.46
N GLY A 44 -17.16 -3.12 17.34
CA GLY A 44 -17.60 -4.17 16.42
C GLY A 44 -17.06 -3.92 15.01
N MET A 45 -16.67 -5.00 14.32
CA MET A 45 -16.21 -4.93 12.94
C MET A 45 -16.68 -6.13 12.11
N TYR A 46 -16.72 -5.96 10.80
CA TYR A 46 -17.14 -6.98 9.86
C TYR A 46 -16.31 -6.93 8.57
N ASN A 47 -16.39 -8.00 7.79
CA ASN A 47 -16.03 -8.01 6.38
C ASN A 47 -17.03 -8.91 5.64
N LEU A 48 -17.10 -8.78 4.32
CA LEU A 48 -18.01 -9.55 3.48
C LEU A 48 -17.21 -10.58 2.70
N ASP A 49 -17.73 -11.80 2.57
CA ASP A 49 -17.09 -12.84 1.77
C ASP A 49 -16.78 -12.37 0.34
N GLN A 50 -17.69 -11.62 -0.29
CA GLN A 50 -17.46 -11.06 -1.63
C GLN A 50 -16.25 -10.13 -1.66
N SER A 51 -16.12 -9.23 -0.68
CA SER A 51 -14.97 -8.32 -0.57
C SER A 51 -13.65 -9.09 -0.37
N ILE A 52 -13.67 -10.20 0.39
CA ILE A 52 -12.50 -11.06 0.57
C ILE A 52 -12.13 -11.78 -0.73
N LYS A 53 -13.12 -12.27 -1.49
CA LYS A 53 -12.91 -12.92 -2.80
C LYS A 53 -12.30 -11.94 -3.80
N ASP A 54 -12.86 -10.74 -3.90
CA ASP A 54 -12.37 -9.69 -4.80
C ASP A 54 -10.92 -9.33 -4.47
N PHE A 55 -10.60 -9.19 -3.17
CA PHE A 55 -9.24 -8.97 -2.69
C PHE A 55 -8.29 -10.12 -3.05
N ALA A 56 -8.72 -11.37 -2.92
CA ALA A 56 -7.94 -12.54 -3.31
C ALA A 56 -7.64 -12.54 -4.83
N HIS A 57 -8.66 -12.34 -5.67
CA HIS A 57 -8.48 -12.28 -7.12
C HIS A 57 -7.49 -11.19 -7.52
N SER A 58 -7.64 -9.96 -7.00
CA SER A 58 -6.70 -8.87 -7.29
C SER A 58 -5.27 -9.21 -6.84
N SER A 59 -5.10 -9.86 -5.69
CA SER A 59 -3.78 -10.26 -5.17
C SER A 59 -3.11 -11.32 -6.06
N PHE A 60 -3.84 -12.35 -6.48
CA PHE A 60 -3.31 -13.39 -7.36
C PHE A 60 -2.96 -12.85 -8.76
N GLN A 61 -3.83 -12.00 -9.32
CA GLN A 61 -3.59 -11.36 -10.61
C GLN A 61 -2.37 -10.43 -10.57
N MET A 62 -2.20 -9.67 -9.48
CA MET A 62 -1.02 -8.84 -9.26
C MET A 62 0.27 -9.68 -9.24
N ALA A 63 0.30 -10.75 -8.43
CA ALA A 63 1.44 -11.65 -8.34
C ALA A 63 1.78 -12.30 -9.70
N LEU A 64 0.77 -12.74 -10.46
CA LEU A 64 0.96 -13.25 -11.82
C LEU A 64 1.51 -12.19 -12.77
N SER A 65 1.03 -10.95 -12.69
CA SER A 65 1.50 -9.86 -13.55
C SER A 65 2.97 -9.52 -13.31
N LYS A 66 3.40 -9.56 -12.04
CA LYS A 66 4.79 -9.33 -11.62
C LYS A 66 5.70 -10.55 -11.82
N GLY A 67 5.12 -11.75 -11.86
CA GLY A 67 5.88 -13.00 -11.84
C GLY A 67 6.55 -13.24 -10.50
N TRP A 68 5.89 -12.86 -9.39
CA TRP A 68 6.41 -12.97 -8.03
C TRP A 68 5.53 -13.88 -7.17
N PRO A 69 6.10 -14.59 -6.16
CA PRO A 69 5.31 -15.33 -5.18
C PRO A 69 4.38 -14.40 -4.38
N LEU A 70 3.28 -14.97 -3.88
CA LEU A 70 2.27 -14.25 -3.10
C LEU A 70 2.21 -14.80 -1.67
N TYR A 71 2.29 -13.90 -0.69
CA TYR A 71 2.01 -14.21 0.71
C TYR A 71 0.75 -13.49 1.18
N MET A 72 -0.12 -14.19 1.92
CA MET A 72 -1.25 -13.57 2.61
C MET A 72 -1.09 -13.76 4.13
N SER A 73 -1.12 -12.67 4.88
CA SER A 73 -0.88 -12.70 6.33
C SER A 73 -2.14 -12.48 7.16
N THR A 74 -2.32 -13.28 8.20
CA THR A 74 -3.42 -13.09 9.18
C THR A 74 -2.98 -13.41 10.61
N LYS A 75 -3.88 -13.23 11.58
CA LYS A 75 -3.73 -13.72 12.96
C LYS A 75 -4.78 -14.79 13.29
N ASN A 76 -4.96 -15.78 12.40
CA ASN A 76 -5.99 -16.82 12.54
C ASN A 76 -5.78 -17.76 13.74
N THR A 77 -4.64 -17.76 14.41
CA THR A 77 -4.46 -18.45 15.72
C THR A 77 -5.29 -17.80 16.84
N ILE A 78 -5.49 -16.48 16.76
CA ILE A 78 -6.28 -15.69 17.72
C ILE A 78 -7.70 -15.49 17.18
N LEU A 79 -7.82 -14.92 15.98
CA LEU A 79 -9.10 -14.68 15.31
C LEU A 79 -9.52 -15.88 14.47
N LYS A 80 -9.69 -17.03 15.12
CA LYS A 80 -9.91 -18.35 14.47
C LYS A 80 -10.98 -18.35 13.39
N LYS A 81 -12.12 -17.69 13.63
CA LYS A 81 -13.22 -17.62 12.66
C LYS A 81 -13.04 -16.47 11.67
N TYR A 82 -12.75 -15.28 12.16
CA TYR A 82 -12.68 -14.07 11.32
C TYR A 82 -11.51 -14.13 10.33
N ASP A 83 -10.30 -14.40 10.82
CA ASP A 83 -9.10 -14.49 9.99
C ASP A 83 -8.96 -15.86 9.32
N GLY A 84 -9.57 -16.91 9.90
CA GLY A 84 -9.75 -18.19 9.24
C GLY A 84 -10.53 -18.04 7.93
N ARG A 85 -11.56 -17.19 7.91
CA ARG A 85 -12.36 -16.95 6.69
C ARG A 85 -11.55 -16.38 5.53
N PHE A 86 -10.59 -15.49 5.81
CA PHE A 86 -9.65 -14.99 4.80
C PHE A 86 -8.76 -16.10 4.26
N LYS A 87 -8.17 -16.89 5.16
CA LYS A 87 -7.31 -18.02 4.79
C LYS A 87 -8.05 -19.02 3.90
N ASP A 88 -9.24 -19.43 4.31
CA ASP A 88 -10.01 -20.45 3.62
C ASP A 88 -10.46 -19.97 2.23
N ILE A 89 -10.91 -18.72 2.11
CA ILE A 89 -11.32 -18.13 0.82
C ILE A 89 -10.12 -18.01 -0.15
N PHE A 90 -8.97 -17.52 0.34
CA PHE A 90 -7.79 -17.43 -0.52
C PHE A 90 -7.33 -18.81 -1.01
N GLN A 91 -7.33 -19.82 -0.12
CA GLN A 91 -6.93 -21.17 -0.48
C GLN A 91 -7.87 -21.80 -1.51
N ASP A 92 -9.19 -21.69 -1.32
CA ASP A 92 -10.19 -22.20 -2.27
C ASP A 92 -10.02 -21.60 -3.67
N ILE A 93 -9.86 -20.27 -3.75
CA ILE A 93 -9.65 -19.56 -5.02
C ILE A 93 -8.32 -19.97 -5.65
N TYR A 94 -7.25 -20.07 -4.87
CA TYR A 94 -5.95 -20.47 -5.37
C TYR A 94 -6.00 -21.85 -6.02
N ASP A 95 -6.53 -22.84 -5.29
CA ASP A 95 -6.56 -24.23 -5.75
C ASP A 95 -7.48 -24.41 -6.97
N ARG A 96 -8.62 -23.71 -7.01
CA ARG A 96 -9.57 -23.82 -8.13
C ARG A 96 -9.11 -23.10 -9.41
N GLU A 97 -8.44 -21.96 -9.29
CA GLU A 97 -8.32 -21.02 -10.42
C GLU A 97 -6.88 -20.61 -10.76
N TYR A 98 -5.97 -20.53 -9.77
CA TYR A 98 -4.67 -19.88 -9.97
C TYR A 98 -3.46 -20.81 -9.86
N LYS A 99 -3.58 -21.94 -9.16
CA LYS A 99 -2.45 -22.83 -8.87
C LYS A 99 -1.67 -23.26 -10.10
N SER A 100 -2.35 -23.70 -11.16
CA SER A 100 -1.71 -24.11 -12.42
C SER A 100 -0.93 -22.97 -13.10
N GLN A 101 -1.45 -21.74 -13.02
CA GLN A 101 -0.81 -20.54 -13.59
C GLN A 101 0.42 -20.12 -12.79
N PHE A 102 0.35 -20.25 -11.46
CA PHE A 102 1.46 -19.98 -10.55
C PHE A 102 2.60 -21.00 -10.76
N GLU A 103 2.28 -22.28 -10.81
CA GLU A 103 3.24 -23.36 -11.08
C GLU A 103 3.90 -23.19 -12.45
N ALA A 104 3.14 -22.81 -13.49
CA ALA A 104 3.68 -22.54 -14.82
C ALA A 104 4.70 -21.38 -14.83
N LYS A 105 4.56 -20.41 -13.93
CA LYS A 105 5.50 -19.29 -13.73
C LYS A 105 6.56 -19.57 -12.67
N LYS A 106 6.58 -20.76 -12.06
CA LYS A 106 7.49 -21.13 -10.97
C LYS A 106 7.38 -20.20 -9.75
N ILE A 107 6.17 -19.72 -9.48
CA ILE A 107 5.83 -18.93 -8.28
C ILE A 107 4.81 -19.70 -7.43
N TRP A 108 4.60 -19.28 -6.19
CA TRP A 108 3.71 -19.96 -5.25
C TRP A 108 2.84 -18.97 -4.47
N TYR A 109 1.79 -19.50 -3.86
CA TYR A 109 0.98 -18.83 -2.85
C TYR A 109 1.20 -19.49 -1.48
N GLU A 110 1.32 -18.68 -0.43
CA GLU A 110 1.41 -19.18 0.94
C GLU A 110 0.68 -18.27 1.93
N HIS A 111 -0.06 -18.89 2.86
CA HIS A 111 -0.59 -18.19 4.04
C HIS A 111 0.44 -18.21 5.16
N ARG A 112 0.65 -17.06 5.82
CA ARG A 112 1.49 -16.95 7.01
C ARG A 112 0.79 -16.23 8.16
N LEU A 113 1.24 -16.50 9.38
CA LEU A 113 0.88 -15.66 10.51
C LEU A 113 1.60 -14.31 10.39
N ILE A 114 0.92 -13.21 10.73
CA ILE A 114 1.44 -11.85 10.55
C ILE A 114 2.78 -11.63 11.25
N ASP A 115 2.97 -12.21 12.45
CA ASP A 115 4.22 -12.16 13.21
C ASP A 115 5.38 -12.92 12.56
N ASP A 116 5.11 -14.04 11.89
CA ASP A 116 6.11 -14.74 11.11
C ASP A 116 6.39 -14.02 9.79
N MET A 117 5.35 -13.48 9.14
CA MET A 117 5.49 -12.78 7.87
C MET A 117 6.32 -11.50 7.98
N VAL A 118 6.14 -10.70 9.04
CA VAL A 118 6.99 -9.52 9.28
C VAL A 118 8.46 -9.92 9.50
N ALA A 119 8.72 -11.02 10.21
CA ALA A 119 10.07 -11.51 10.45
C ALA A 119 10.72 -12.06 9.17
N GLN A 120 9.95 -12.76 8.33
CA GLN A 120 10.39 -13.19 7.01
C GLN A 120 10.69 -12.00 6.12
N ALA A 121 9.80 -11.02 6.05
CA ALA A 121 9.96 -9.83 5.19
C ALA A 121 11.25 -9.07 5.54
N LEU A 122 11.54 -8.89 6.83
CA LEU A 122 12.77 -8.22 7.28
C LEU A 122 14.06 -8.98 6.93
N LYS A 123 14.01 -10.31 6.80
CA LYS A 123 15.17 -11.15 6.45
C LYS A 123 15.25 -11.47 4.96
N SER A 124 14.24 -11.10 4.19
CA SER A 124 14.11 -11.40 2.77
C SER A 124 14.86 -10.38 1.92
N GLU A 125 15.30 -10.81 0.74
CA GLU A 125 15.83 -9.92 -0.31
C GLU A 125 14.71 -9.20 -1.10
N GLY A 126 13.43 -9.38 -0.72
CA GLY A 126 12.27 -8.82 -1.42
C GLY A 126 11.77 -9.72 -2.55
N GLY A 127 11.13 -9.13 -3.56
CA GLY A 127 10.66 -9.86 -4.75
C GLY A 127 9.42 -10.73 -4.52
N PHE A 128 8.46 -10.27 -3.71
CA PHE A 128 7.18 -10.94 -3.47
C PHE A 128 6.03 -9.94 -3.39
N VAL A 129 4.80 -10.43 -3.61
CA VAL A 129 3.58 -9.68 -3.31
C VAL A 129 3.10 -10.08 -1.92
N TRP A 130 2.74 -9.10 -1.10
CA TRP A 130 2.21 -9.32 0.24
C TRP A 130 0.78 -8.79 0.35
N ALA A 131 -0.18 -9.71 0.38
CA ALA A 131 -1.58 -9.42 0.64
C ALA A 131 -1.81 -9.23 2.15
N CYS A 132 -1.88 -7.96 2.57
CA CYS A 132 -2.20 -7.58 3.93
C CYS A 132 -3.70 -7.30 4.10
N LYS A 133 -4.26 -7.67 5.26
CA LYS A 133 -5.57 -7.13 5.68
C LYS A 133 -5.46 -5.62 5.89
N ASN A 134 -6.59 -4.92 5.78
CA ASN A 134 -6.66 -3.46 5.76
C ASN A 134 -5.72 -2.75 6.77
N TYR A 135 -5.79 -3.08 8.06
CA TYR A 135 -4.94 -2.45 9.08
C TYR A 135 -3.46 -2.85 8.99
N ASP A 136 -3.19 -4.13 8.69
CA ASP A 136 -1.81 -4.58 8.51
C ASP A 136 -1.19 -3.92 7.27
N GLY A 137 -1.97 -3.69 6.21
CA GLY A 137 -1.53 -3.02 4.99
C GLY A 137 -1.11 -1.58 5.25
N ASP A 138 -1.91 -0.84 5.99
CA ASP A 138 -1.61 0.55 6.39
C ASP A 138 -0.27 0.61 7.14
N VAL A 139 -0.16 -0.11 8.26
CA VAL A 139 1.05 -0.07 9.11
C VAL A 139 2.30 -0.62 8.42
N GLN A 140 2.17 -1.73 7.68
CA GLN A 140 3.34 -2.36 7.04
C GLN A 140 3.78 -1.60 5.80
N SER A 141 2.87 -0.94 5.08
CA SER A 141 3.26 -0.12 3.91
C SER A 141 4.21 1.02 4.31
N ASP A 142 3.92 1.71 5.42
CA ASP A 142 4.80 2.74 5.97
C ASP A 142 6.16 2.17 6.41
N SER A 143 6.15 1.00 7.05
CA SER A 143 7.37 0.33 7.51
C SER A 143 8.27 -0.08 6.33
N VAL A 144 7.67 -0.64 5.27
CA VAL A 144 8.39 -0.99 4.03
C VAL A 144 8.91 0.27 3.34
N ALA A 145 8.10 1.32 3.23
CA ALA A 145 8.51 2.57 2.60
C ALA A 145 9.70 3.23 3.32
N GLN A 146 9.67 3.25 4.64
CA GLN A 146 10.77 3.78 5.43
C GLN A 146 12.01 2.87 5.34
N GLY A 147 11.83 1.55 5.29
CA GLY A 147 12.91 0.57 5.13
C GLY A 147 13.63 0.66 3.79
N TYR A 148 12.93 1.05 2.72
CA TYR A 148 13.50 1.32 1.39
C TYR A 148 13.98 2.77 1.21
N GLY A 149 14.04 3.55 2.28
CA GLY A 149 14.68 4.87 2.32
C GLY A 149 13.74 5.97 2.79
N SER A 150 12.66 6.22 2.05
CA SER A 150 11.76 7.34 2.33
C SER A 150 10.32 7.04 1.88
N LEU A 151 9.35 7.51 2.67
CA LEU A 151 7.94 7.53 2.28
C LEU A 151 7.70 8.26 0.94
N GLY A 152 8.56 9.21 0.59
CA GLY A 152 8.51 9.91 -0.70
C GLY A 152 8.82 9.04 -1.92
N MET A 153 9.28 7.80 -1.70
CA MET A 153 9.63 6.83 -2.75
C MET A 153 8.60 5.70 -2.90
N MET A 154 7.51 5.72 -2.14
CA MET A 154 6.50 4.67 -2.16
C MET A 154 5.30 5.05 -3.03
N THR A 155 4.94 4.16 -3.95
CA THR A 155 3.73 4.30 -4.79
C THR A 155 2.55 3.55 -4.16
N SER A 156 1.35 4.12 -4.24
CA SER A 156 0.10 3.43 -3.90
C SER A 156 -0.80 3.34 -5.14
N VAL A 157 -1.35 2.15 -5.39
CA VAL A 157 -2.25 1.91 -6.52
C VAL A 157 -3.37 0.97 -6.08
N LEU A 158 -4.59 1.47 -6.01
CA LEU A 158 -5.79 0.68 -5.81
C LEU A 158 -6.22 0.05 -7.13
N ILE A 159 -6.36 -1.27 -7.16
CA ILE A 159 -6.75 -2.03 -8.35
C ILE A 159 -8.07 -2.73 -8.08
N CYS A 160 -9.09 -2.40 -8.87
CA CYS A 160 -10.39 -3.04 -8.78
C CYS A 160 -10.37 -4.46 -9.41
N PRO A 161 -11.26 -5.36 -8.93
CA PRO A 161 -11.33 -6.74 -9.44
C PRO A 161 -11.82 -6.84 -10.89
N ASP A 162 -12.36 -5.77 -11.46
CA ASP A 162 -12.81 -5.70 -12.87
C ASP A 162 -11.64 -5.71 -13.89
N GLY A 163 -10.40 -5.59 -13.40
CA GLY A 163 -9.19 -5.52 -14.23
C GLY A 163 -9.08 -4.24 -15.07
N LYS A 164 -9.92 -3.24 -14.82
CA LYS A 164 -10.05 -2.00 -15.60
C LYS A 164 -9.96 -0.73 -14.77
N THR A 165 -10.49 -0.72 -13.55
CA THR A 165 -10.54 0.48 -12.73
C THR A 165 -9.33 0.53 -11.81
N VAL A 166 -8.61 1.65 -11.84
CA VAL A 166 -7.40 1.90 -11.05
C VAL A 166 -7.46 3.31 -10.48
N GLU A 167 -7.06 3.44 -9.21
CA GLU A 167 -6.79 4.72 -8.56
C GLU A 167 -5.32 4.69 -8.10
N ALA A 168 -4.59 5.80 -8.29
CA ALA A 168 -3.16 5.88 -8.03
C ALA A 168 -2.87 7.14 -7.21
N GLU A 169 -2.15 6.96 -6.11
CA GLU A 169 -1.83 8.00 -5.15
C GLU A 169 -0.41 7.83 -4.60
N ALA A 170 0.07 8.84 -3.88
CA ALA A 170 1.25 8.69 -3.05
C ALA A 170 0.85 7.96 -1.75
N ALA A 171 1.72 7.08 -1.23
CA ALA A 171 1.43 6.40 0.04
C ALA A 171 1.49 7.36 1.25
N HIS A 172 2.20 8.48 1.14
CA HIS A 172 2.33 9.45 2.23
C HIS A 172 1.12 10.41 2.29
N GLY A 173 0.84 10.92 3.51
CA GLY A 173 -0.14 11.98 3.71
C GLY A 173 0.32 13.37 3.25
N THR A 174 -0.35 14.42 3.73
CA THR A 174 -0.16 15.81 3.27
C THR A 174 1.13 16.51 3.77
N VAL A 175 2.04 15.77 4.41
CA VAL A 175 3.34 16.28 4.92
C VAL A 175 3.21 17.58 5.74
N THR A 176 2.24 17.61 6.67
CA THR A 176 1.82 18.84 7.39
C THR A 176 2.96 19.60 8.05
N ARG A 177 3.99 18.90 8.56
CA ARG A 177 5.18 19.53 9.14
C ARG A 177 5.89 20.45 8.15
N HIS A 178 6.11 20.00 6.90
CA HIS A 178 6.73 20.81 5.86
C HIS A 178 5.81 21.96 5.44
N TYR A 179 4.51 21.70 5.35
CA TYR A 179 3.54 22.75 5.04
C TYR A 179 3.56 23.89 6.07
N ARG A 180 3.69 23.59 7.38
CA ARG A 180 3.83 24.64 8.41
C ARG A 180 5.12 25.46 8.29
N MET A 181 6.20 24.87 7.77
CA MET A 181 7.44 25.62 7.47
C MET A 181 7.24 26.54 6.27
N HIS A 182 6.63 26.02 5.19
CA HIS A 182 6.28 26.80 4.01
C HIS A 182 5.39 28.01 4.33
N GLN A 183 4.37 27.84 5.18
CA GLN A 183 3.50 28.94 5.62
C GLN A 183 4.25 30.07 6.35
N LYS A 184 5.43 29.78 6.91
CA LYS A 184 6.29 30.76 7.56
C LYS A 184 7.35 31.35 6.62
N GLY A 185 7.27 31.05 5.32
CA GLY A 185 8.28 31.45 4.33
C GLY A 185 9.62 30.71 4.47
N GLN A 186 9.67 29.61 5.22
CA GLN A 186 10.89 28.83 5.39
C GLN A 186 11.10 27.88 4.21
N GLU A 187 12.37 27.62 3.89
CA GLU A 187 12.74 26.63 2.88
C GLU A 187 12.26 25.23 3.26
N THR A 188 11.77 24.47 2.27
CA THR A 188 11.35 23.08 2.42
C THR A 188 12.06 22.20 1.39
N SER A 189 12.20 20.92 1.69
CA SER A 189 12.69 19.91 0.75
C SER A 189 11.80 18.68 0.88
N THR A 190 10.62 18.78 0.27
CA THR A 190 9.62 17.70 0.22
C THR A 190 9.83 16.90 -1.05
N ASN A 191 9.95 15.58 -0.92
CA ASN A 191 10.13 14.67 -2.04
C ASN A 191 8.83 14.54 -2.86
N PRO A 192 8.82 14.91 -4.16
CA PRO A 192 7.64 14.83 -5.02
C PRO A 192 7.51 13.49 -5.76
N ILE A 193 8.46 12.56 -5.65
CA ILE A 193 8.54 11.37 -6.51
C ILE A 193 7.29 10.50 -6.42
N ALA A 194 6.83 10.14 -5.22
CA ALA A 194 5.60 9.37 -5.05
C ALA A 194 4.38 10.05 -5.68
N SER A 195 4.29 11.38 -5.59
CA SER A 195 3.19 12.15 -6.20
C SER A 195 3.30 12.20 -7.73
N ILE A 196 4.51 12.25 -8.29
CA ILE A 196 4.75 12.13 -9.74
C ILE A 196 4.39 10.72 -10.22
N PHE A 197 4.74 9.69 -9.46
CA PHE A 197 4.44 8.31 -9.81
C PHE A 197 2.93 8.03 -9.76
N ALA A 198 2.16 8.69 -8.90
CA ALA A 198 0.70 8.63 -8.96
C ALA A 198 0.17 9.04 -10.35
N TRP A 199 0.69 10.15 -10.91
CA TRP A 199 0.37 10.58 -12.27
C TRP A 199 0.83 9.58 -13.32
N THR A 200 2.09 9.14 -13.31
CA THR A 200 2.61 8.25 -14.37
C THR A 200 1.92 6.89 -14.34
N ARG A 201 1.58 6.35 -13.17
CA ARG A 201 0.82 5.10 -13.04
C ARG A 201 -0.59 5.24 -13.63
N GLY A 202 -1.28 6.35 -13.35
CA GLY A 202 -2.57 6.67 -13.97
C GLY A 202 -2.48 6.79 -15.50
N LEU A 203 -1.48 7.51 -16.01
CA LEU A 203 -1.25 7.69 -17.45
C LEU A 203 -0.87 6.37 -18.14
N ALA A 204 -0.02 5.56 -17.51
CA ALA A 204 0.36 4.24 -18.03
C ALA A 204 -0.83 3.30 -18.12
N HIS A 205 -1.73 3.33 -17.12
CA HIS A 205 -2.96 2.56 -17.14
C HIS A 205 -3.92 3.04 -18.24
N ARG A 206 -4.11 4.37 -18.38
CA ARG A 206 -4.88 4.96 -19.48
C ARG A 206 -4.32 4.55 -20.84
N ALA A 207 -2.99 4.62 -21.00
CA ALA A 207 -2.29 4.22 -22.22
C ALA A 207 -2.55 2.74 -22.57
N LYS A 208 -2.56 1.86 -21.57
CA LYS A 208 -2.90 0.44 -21.75
C LYS A 208 -4.34 0.26 -22.24
N LEU A 209 -5.30 0.96 -21.64
CA LEU A 209 -6.71 0.87 -22.03
C LEU A 209 -6.97 1.38 -23.46
N ASP A 210 -6.21 2.39 -23.89
CA ASP A 210 -6.36 3.01 -25.22
C ASP A 210 -5.43 2.46 -26.30
N ASN A 211 -4.54 1.52 -25.96
CA ASN A 211 -3.42 1.11 -26.81
C ASN A 211 -2.56 2.32 -27.30
N ASN A 212 -2.36 3.31 -26.43
CA ASN A 212 -1.62 4.54 -26.74
C ASN A 212 -0.14 4.41 -26.38
N THR A 213 0.67 3.99 -27.34
CA THR A 213 2.12 3.81 -27.16
C THR A 213 2.85 5.11 -26.79
N SER A 214 2.48 6.26 -27.40
CA SER A 214 3.14 7.54 -27.10
C SER A 214 2.92 7.97 -25.65
N LEU A 215 1.70 7.80 -25.12
CA LEU A 215 1.41 8.08 -23.71
C LEU A 215 2.13 7.11 -22.76
N LYS A 216 2.20 5.82 -23.12
CA LYS A 216 2.97 4.82 -22.37
C LYS A 216 4.44 5.22 -22.28
N ASN A 217 5.05 5.60 -23.41
CA ASN A 217 6.46 5.99 -23.48
C ASN A 217 6.72 7.25 -22.65
N PHE A 218 5.82 8.23 -22.68
CA PHE A 218 5.92 9.42 -21.83
C PHE A 218 5.90 9.07 -20.34
N ALA A 219 4.96 8.23 -19.90
CA ALA A 219 4.86 7.81 -18.51
C ALA A 219 6.13 7.08 -18.03
N VAL A 220 6.67 6.18 -18.85
CA VAL A 220 7.94 5.48 -18.57
C VAL A 220 9.12 6.45 -18.52
N ALA A 221 9.24 7.36 -19.50
CA ALA A 221 10.33 8.33 -19.54
C ALA A 221 10.34 9.24 -18.31
N LEU A 222 9.17 9.64 -17.79
CA LEU A 222 9.08 10.44 -16.57
C LEU A 222 9.49 9.65 -15.32
N GLU A 223 9.12 8.36 -15.21
CA GLU A 223 9.61 7.50 -14.12
C GLU A 223 11.13 7.31 -14.17
N GLU A 224 11.69 7.08 -15.35
CA GLU A 224 13.14 6.95 -15.56
C GLU A 224 13.87 8.24 -15.16
N VAL A 225 13.38 9.41 -15.60
CA VAL A 225 13.98 10.72 -15.27
C VAL A 225 14.03 10.94 -13.76
N CYS A 226 12.98 10.56 -13.03
CA CYS A 226 12.96 10.66 -11.58
C CYS A 226 14.08 9.84 -10.93
N ILE A 227 14.29 8.60 -11.38
CA ILE A 227 15.32 7.70 -10.87
C ILE A 227 16.71 8.21 -11.25
N GLU A 228 16.93 8.46 -12.54
CA GLU A 228 18.21 8.93 -13.10
C GLU A 228 18.68 10.24 -12.45
N THR A 229 17.74 11.15 -12.13
CA THR A 229 18.05 12.43 -11.45
C THR A 229 18.62 12.19 -10.04
N ILE A 230 18.01 11.27 -9.28
CA ILE A 230 18.46 10.89 -7.94
C ILE A 230 19.81 10.19 -8.00
N GLU A 231 19.97 9.23 -8.92
CA GLU A 231 21.22 8.49 -9.12
C GLU A 231 22.37 9.41 -9.56
N SER A 232 22.06 10.51 -10.26
CA SER A 232 23.02 11.56 -10.64
C SER A 232 23.39 12.50 -9.49
N GLY A 233 22.87 12.28 -8.27
CA GLY A 233 23.20 13.04 -7.07
C GLY A 233 22.28 14.23 -6.77
N PHE A 234 21.26 14.49 -7.60
CA PHE A 234 20.27 15.53 -7.34
C PHE A 234 19.09 14.93 -6.59
N MET A 235 18.91 15.28 -5.33
CA MET A 235 17.87 14.68 -4.49
C MET A 235 17.37 15.62 -3.41
N THR A 236 16.25 15.27 -2.79
CA THR A 236 15.70 15.99 -1.64
C THR A 236 16.34 15.53 -0.33
N LYS A 237 16.11 16.30 0.74
CA LYS A 237 16.77 16.16 2.04
C LYS A 237 16.56 14.79 2.68
N ASP A 238 15.39 14.19 2.51
CA ASP A 238 15.07 12.85 2.98
C ASP A 238 16.01 11.79 2.38
N LEU A 239 16.25 11.85 1.07
CA LEU A 239 17.15 10.91 0.39
C LEU A 239 18.62 11.15 0.74
N ALA A 240 19.03 12.42 0.82
CA ALA A 240 20.37 12.76 1.28
C ALA A 240 20.63 12.23 2.71
N ALA A 241 19.58 12.23 3.55
CA ALA A 241 19.64 11.65 4.89
C ALA A 241 19.75 10.13 4.91
N CYS A 242 19.17 9.42 3.93
CA CYS A 242 19.38 7.98 3.78
C CYS A 242 20.85 7.63 3.49
N ILE A 243 21.54 8.48 2.72
CA ILE A 243 22.95 8.26 2.33
C ILE A 243 23.91 8.63 3.46
N LYS A 244 23.71 9.80 4.08
CA LYS A 244 24.70 10.39 5.02
C LYS A 244 24.32 10.24 6.48
N GLY A 245 23.07 9.88 6.78
CA GLY A 245 22.47 10.01 8.11
C GLY A 245 22.09 11.47 8.41
N LEU A 246 20.90 11.68 8.99
CA LEU A 246 20.35 13.02 9.28
C LEU A 246 21.35 14.02 9.91
N PRO A 247 22.21 13.65 10.89
CA PRO A 247 23.15 14.60 11.50
C PRO A 247 24.24 15.14 10.56
N ASN A 248 24.56 14.40 9.49
CA ASN A 248 25.68 14.72 8.61
C ASN A 248 25.25 15.43 7.31
N VAL A 249 23.95 15.58 7.08
CA VAL A 249 23.40 16.23 5.88
C VAL A 249 23.65 17.73 5.94
N LYS A 250 24.33 18.25 4.92
CA LYS A 250 24.57 19.69 4.72
C LYS A 250 23.59 20.24 3.67
N ARG A 251 23.36 21.56 3.64
CA ARG A 251 22.49 22.20 2.64
C ARG A 251 22.94 21.95 1.20
N SER A 252 24.24 21.79 0.98
CA SER A 252 24.84 21.45 -0.33
C SER A 252 24.54 20.03 -0.81
N ASP A 253 24.01 19.17 0.05
CA ASP A 253 23.80 17.75 -0.25
C ASP A 253 22.43 17.45 -0.87
N TYR A 254 21.53 18.44 -0.90
CA TYR A 254 20.17 18.27 -1.38
C TYR A 254 19.65 19.54 -2.03
N LEU A 255 18.55 19.41 -2.78
CA LEU A 255 17.80 20.49 -3.37
C LEU A 255 16.54 20.80 -2.55
N ASN A 256 16.12 22.05 -2.52
CA ASN A 256 14.81 22.39 -1.98
C ASN A 256 13.70 21.91 -2.92
N THR A 257 12.44 21.98 -2.45
CA THR A 257 11.27 21.44 -3.18
C THR A 257 11.17 21.96 -4.61
N PHE A 258 11.45 23.24 -4.84
CA PHE A 258 11.31 23.87 -6.15
C PHE A 258 12.51 23.57 -7.06
N GLU A 259 13.73 23.66 -6.52
CA GLU A 259 14.96 23.32 -7.24
C GLU A 259 14.94 21.87 -7.76
N PHE A 260 14.43 20.94 -6.96
CA PHE A 260 14.31 19.54 -7.38
C PHE A 260 13.27 19.35 -8.50
N MET A 261 12.12 20.02 -8.40
CA MET A 261 11.10 20.02 -9.47
C MET A 261 11.63 20.61 -10.78
N ASP A 262 12.38 21.72 -10.70
CA ASP A 262 13.00 22.34 -11.87
C ASP A 262 14.05 21.41 -12.50
N LYS A 263 14.84 20.71 -11.69
CA LYS A 263 15.82 19.72 -12.18
C LYS A 263 15.16 18.55 -12.90
N LEU A 264 14.05 18.03 -12.36
CA LEU A 264 13.26 16.99 -13.02
C LEU A 264 12.69 17.48 -14.36
N ALA A 265 12.18 18.72 -14.41
CA ALA A 265 11.64 19.30 -15.63
C ALA A 265 12.72 19.50 -16.71
N GLU A 266 13.92 19.97 -16.33
CA GLU A 266 15.09 20.08 -17.21
C GLU A 266 15.45 18.72 -17.82
N ASN A 267 15.61 17.70 -16.98
CA ASN A 267 16.01 16.35 -17.39
C ASN A 267 14.93 15.69 -18.26
N LEU A 268 13.64 15.89 -17.95
CA LEU A 268 12.54 15.41 -18.78
C LEU A 268 12.55 16.03 -20.18
N LYS A 269 12.81 17.34 -20.27
CA LYS A 269 12.88 18.06 -21.55
C LYS A 269 13.99 17.47 -22.43
N ALA A 270 15.14 17.16 -21.85
CA ALA A 270 16.25 16.51 -22.54
C ALA A 270 15.90 15.07 -22.97
N LYS A 271 15.29 14.27 -22.08
CA LYS A 271 14.87 12.89 -22.35
C LYS A 271 13.83 12.81 -23.47
N VAL A 272 12.83 13.68 -23.46
CA VAL A 272 11.78 13.69 -24.50
C VAL A 272 12.32 14.18 -25.85
N ALA A 273 13.27 15.12 -25.85
CA ALA A 273 13.90 15.59 -27.09
C ALA A 273 14.78 14.53 -27.79
N SER A 274 15.29 13.53 -27.04
CA SER A 274 16.11 12.44 -27.58
C SER A 274 15.29 11.22 -28.03
N LEU A 275 14.01 11.14 -27.67
CA LEU A 275 13.11 10.08 -28.15
C LEU A 275 12.79 10.29 -29.64
N PRO A 276 12.72 9.22 -30.47
CA PRO A 276 12.18 9.31 -31.82
C PRO A 276 10.79 9.95 -31.74
N ARG A 277 10.52 10.97 -32.58
CA ARG A 277 9.32 11.82 -32.49
C ARG A 277 8.07 10.99 -32.14
N LEU A 278 7.54 11.24 -30.94
CA LEU A 278 6.31 10.67 -30.37
C LEU A 278 5.07 11.04 -31.19
#